data_AF-A0A7V3PQ88-F1
#
_entry.id   AF-A0A7V3PQ88-F1
#
_cell.length_a   1.000
_cell.length_b   1.000
_cell.length_c   1.000
_cell.angle_alpha   90.00
_cell.angle_beta   90.00
_cell.angle_gamma   90.00
#
_symmetry.space_group_name_H-M   'P 1'
#
loop_
_entity.id
_entity.type
_entity.pdbx_description
1 polymer ?
#
loop_
_entity_poly.entity_id
_entity_poly.type
_entity_poly.pdbx_seq_one_letter_code
_entity_poly.pdbx_strand_id
1 'polypeptide(L)' 'MAGEGAIQARGLWKRYMSLTRARSLKTAVVGRLTGRRAAGEGVWALRDVSFDGAPGEAVAVIGP' A
#
# COMPACT_ATOMS: atom_id res chain seq x y z
N MET A 1 12.19 -24.47 5.47
CA MET A 1 11.38 -24.52 4.24
C MET A 1 9.98 -24.12 4.64
N ALA A 2 9.42 -23.05 4.09
CA ALA A 2 8.03 -22.71 4.36
C ALA A 2 7.15 -23.82 3.76
N GLY A 3 6.32 -24.46 4.59
CA GLY A 3 5.39 -25.48 4.12
C GLY A 3 4.38 -24.88 3.15
N GLU A 4 3.90 -25.69 2.19
CA GLU A 4 2.81 -25.31 1.30
C GLU A 4 1.61 -24.82 2.14
N GLY A 5 1.13 -23.60 1.87
CA GLY A 5 0.06 -22.97 2.65
C GLY A 5 0.52 -22.06 3.81
N ALA A 6 1.81 -21.84 4.01
CA ALA A 6 2.32 -20.82 4.94
C ALA A 6 2.21 -19.41 4.31
N ILE A 7 1.81 -18.42 5.10
CA ILE A 7 1.74 -17.01 4.70
C ILE A 7 2.84 -16.24 5.42
N GLN A 8 3.64 -15.48 4.67
CA GLN A 8 4.60 -14.53 5.24
C GLN A 8 4.44 -13.16 4.60
N ALA A 9 4.13 -12.18 5.43
CA ALA A 9 4.09 -10.76 5.10
C ALA A 9 5.17 -10.02 5.89
N ARG A 10 5.95 -9.18 5.21
CA ARG A 10 7.03 -8.40 5.82
C ARG A 10 6.96 -6.98 5.33
N GLY A 11 6.88 -6.03 6.26
CA GLY A 11 6.88 -4.60 5.98
C GLY A 11 5.95 -4.24 4.82
N LEU A 12 4.68 -4.66 4.87
CA LEU A 12 3.71 -4.35 3.84
C LEU A 12 3.20 -2.92 4.00
N TRP A 13 3.29 -2.16 2.91
CA TRP A 13 2.81 -0.79 2.81
C TRP A 13 1.80 -0.68 1.68
N LYS A 14 0.67 -0.03 1.93
CA LYS A 14 -0.35 0.25 0.91
C LYS A 14 -0.90 1.64 1.09
N ARG A 15 -0.78 2.47 0.04
CA ARG A 15 -1.35 3.82 -0.02
C ARG A 15 -2.28 3.95 -1.21
N TYR A 16 -3.43 4.58 -1.00
CA TYR A 16 -4.33 5.02 -2.04
C TYR A 16 -4.16 6.52 -2.28
N MET A 17 -4.08 6.93 -3.54
CA MET A 17 -4.00 8.34 -3.93
C MET A 17 -5.40 8.86 -4.19
N SER A 18 -5.76 9.99 -3.59
CA SER A 18 -6.99 10.68 -3.96
C SER A 18 -6.75 11.52 -5.22
N LEU A 19 -7.56 11.30 -6.26
CA LEU A 19 -7.50 12.02 -7.53
C LEU A 19 -8.62 13.08 -7.64
N THR A 20 -9.02 13.71 -6.53
CA THR A 20 -10.19 14.62 -6.46
C THR A 20 -10.11 15.87 -7.34
N ARG A 21 -9.00 16.13 -8.03
CA ARG A 21 -8.98 17.09 -9.15
C ARG A 21 -8.40 16.41 -10.37
N ALA A 22 -9.13 16.50 -11.49
CA ALA A 22 -8.62 16.20 -12.82
C ALA A 22 -7.26 16.90 -13.00
N ARG A 23 -6.17 16.14 -12.81
CA ARG A 23 -4.83 16.65 -13.07
C ARG A 23 -4.72 16.74 -14.58
N SER A 24 -4.63 17.96 -15.10
CA SER A 24 -4.21 18.14 -16.50
C SER A 24 -2.91 17.35 -16.73
N LEU A 25 -2.73 16.77 -17.92
CA LEU A 25 -1.50 16.08 -18.30
C LEU A 25 -0.24 16.90 -18.00
N LYS A 26 -0.35 18.24 -18.08
CA LYS A 26 0.70 19.20 -17.69
C LYS A 26 1.20 19.00 -16.24
N THR A 27 0.31 18.75 -15.29
CA THR A 27 0.66 18.56 -13.87
C THR A 27 1.44 17.26 -13.64
N ALA A 28 1.15 16.21 -14.42
CA ALA A 28 1.88 14.95 -14.36
C ALA A 28 3.30 15.07 -14.93
N VAL A 29 3.47 15.83 -16.02
CA VAL A 29 4.78 16.07 -16.65
C VAL A 29 5.69 16.95 -15.77
N VAL A 30 5.16 18.04 -15.21
CA VAL A 30 5.94 18.94 -14.32
C VAL A 30 6.37 18.23 -13.03
N GLY A 31 5.52 17.40 -12.44
CA GLY A 31 5.88 16.61 -11.25
C GLY A 31 6.97 15.57 -11.50
N ARG A 32 7.08 15.07 -12.74
CA ARG A 32 8.14 14.14 -13.16
C ARG A 32 9.48 14.86 -13.37
N LEU A 33 9.46 16.07 -13.93
CA LEU A 33 10.67 16.86 -14.22
C LEU A 33 11.29 17.50 -12.98
N THR A 34 10.48 17.90 -12.01
CA THR A 34 10.94 18.61 -10.80
C THR A 34 11.27 17.69 -9.63
N GLY A 35 11.10 16.37 -9.76
CA GLY A 35 11.23 15.40 -8.67
C GLY A 35 10.17 15.54 -7.57
N ARG A 36 9.40 16.62 -7.57
CA ARG A 36 8.24 16.83 -6.70
C ARG A 36 7.09 16.02 -7.24
N ARG A 37 7.01 14.75 -6.81
CA ARG A 37 5.73 14.03 -6.82
C ARG A 37 4.75 14.92 -6.05
N ALA A 38 3.84 15.57 -6.77
CA ALA A 38 2.75 16.31 -6.16
C ALA A 38 2.02 15.32 -5.26
N ALA A 39 2.30 15.43 -3.95
CA ALA A 39 1.70 14.63 -2.92
C ALA A 39 0.22 14.96 -2.96
N GLY A 40 -0.53 14.15 -3.71
CA GLY A 40 -1.98 14.15 -3.53
C GLY A 40 -2.22 13.76 -2.07
N GLU A 41 -3.26 14.35 -1.48
CA GLU A 41 -3.81 13.79 -0.25
C GLU A 41 -4.09 12.31 -0.52
N GLY A 42 -3.40 11.46 0.21
CA GLY A 42 -3.37 10.03 -0.06
C GLY A 42 -3.46 9.30 1.25
N VAL A 43 -4.43 8.41 1.36
CA VAL A 43 -4.73 7.65 2.57
C VAL A 43 -3.89 6.38 2.57
N TRP A 44 -3.25 6.10 3.69
CA TRP A 44 -2.56 4.84 3.91
C TRP A 44 -3.55 3.80 4.41
N ALA A 45 -3.70 2.70 3.68
CA ALA A 45 -4.50 1.55 4.08
C ALA A 45 -3.70 0.52 4.88
N LEU A 46 -2.41 0.35 4.55
CA LEU A 46 -1.48 -0.47 5.33
C LEU A 46 -0.19 0.32 5.55
N ARG A 47 0.36 0.25 6.76
CA ARG A 47 1.64 0.84 7.11
C ARG A 47 2.47 -0.18 7.87
N ASP A 48 3.59 -0.57 7.26
CA ASP A 48 4.59 -1.46 7.86
C ASP A 48 4.03 -2.75 8.47
N VAL A 49 3.10 -3.41 7.78
CA VAL A 49 2.43 -4.59 8.31
C VAL A 49 3.27 -5.84 8.09
N SER A 50 3.57 -6.57 9.18
CA SER A 50 4.25 -7.86 9.14
C SER A 50 3.39 -8.92 9.82
N PHE A 51 3.32 -10.10 9.22
CA PHE A 51 2.49 -11.20 9.69
C PHE A 51 3.08 -12.55 9.25
N ASP A 52 2.93 -13.58 10.08
CA ASP A 52 3.23 -14.97 9.77
C ASP A 52 2.00 -15.82 10.08
N GLY A 53 1.63 -16.70 9.15
CA GLY A 53 0.59 -17.70 9.34
C GLY A 53 1.11 -19.07 8.96
N ALA A 54 0.95 -20.05 9.85
CA ALA A 54 1.27 -21.44 9.60
C ALA A 54 0.16 -22.13 8.76
N PRO A 55 0.48 -23.20 8.01
CA PRO A 55 -0.54 -23.98 7.32
C PRO A 55 -1.60 -24.52 8.30
N GLY A 56 -2.88 -24.26 7.99
CA GLY A 56 -4.01 -24.68 8.84
C GLY A 56 -4.30 -23.77 10.04
N GLU A 57 -3.52 -22.70 10.24
CA GLU A 57 -3.78 -21.71 11.28
C GLU A 57 -4.97 -20.82 10.92
N ALA A 58 -5.92 -20.69 11.85
CA ALA A 58 -7.05 -19.78 11.71
C ALA A 58 -6.67 -18.39 12.22
N VAL A 59 -6.83 -17.38 11.35
CA VAL A 59 -6.43 -16.00 11.64
C VAL A 59 -7.64 -15.10 11.44
N ALA A 60 -7.99 -14.30 12.45
CA ALA A 60 -9.05 -13.32 12.36
C ALA A 60 -8.48 -11.93 12.02
N VAL A 61 -9.11 -11.24 11.07
CA VAL A 61 -8.85 -9.82 10.78
C VAL A 61 -10.00 -9.01 11.38
N ILE A 62 -9.69 -8.13 12.32
CA ILE A 62 -10.67 -7.32 13.05
C ILE A 62 -10.30 -5.85 12.88
N GLY A 63 -11.29 -5.02 12.58
CA GLY A 63 -11.17 -3.58 12.48
C GLY A 63 -12.52 -2.89 12.74
N PRO A 64 -12.52 -1.57 12.95
CA PRO A 64 -13.74 -0.77 13.01
C PRO A 64 -14.51 -0.76 11.68
#